data_AF-A0A7V9TEW2-F1
#
_entry.id   AF-A0A7V9TEW2-F1
#
_cell.length_a   1.000
_cell.length_b   1.000
_cell.length_c   1.000
_cell.angle_alpha   90.00
_cell.angle_beta   90.00
_cell.angle_gamma   90.00
#
_symmetry.space_group_name_H-M   'P 1'
#
loop_
_entity.id
_entity.type
_entity.pdbx_description
1 polymer ?
#
loop_
_entity_poly.entity_id
_entity_poly.type
_entity_poly.pdbx_seq_one_letter_code
_entity_poly.pdbx_strand_id
1 'polypeptide(L)'
;MARVRVTRRVHFSAAHRLSNPKFSDAENETLYGLCSNANWHGHNYELDVTVEGEIDPETGYVLDLKRLREITEEAVIDDLDHRNLNLDVNWLDGVIPSTENLVVAIWNRLSPEIPDGRLVRLVLWETPRNSVEYTGE
;
A
#
# COMPACT_ATOMS: atom_id res chain seq x y z
N MET A 1 9.19 25.13 -14.38
CA MET A 1 8.62 25.69 -13.12
C MET A 1 9.33 25.04 -11.92
N ALA A 2 9.06 25.42 -10.67
CA ALA A 2 9.61 24.68 -9.54
C ALA A 2 9.07 23.24 -9.54
N ARG A 3 9.93 22.26 -9.24
CA ARG A 3 9.55 20.85 -9.10
C ARG A 3 9.30 20.55 -7.63
N VAL A 4 8.11 20.05 -7.32
CA VAL A 4 7.67 19.82 -5.94
C VAL A 4 7.09 18.42 -5.77
N ARG A 5 6.97 17.99 -4.51
CA ARG A 5 6.34 16.73 -4.12
C ARG A 5 5.05 17.01 -3.37
N VAL A 6 4.01 16.27 -3.72
CA VAL A 6 2.70 16.34 -3.09
C VAL A 6 2.41 14.98 -2.49
N THR A 7 2.00 14.95 -1.21
CA THR A 7 1.63 13.70 -0.53
C THR A 7 0.17 13.72 -0.15
N ARG A 8 -0.55 12.66 -0.50
CA ARG A 8 -1.91 12.40 -0.07
C ARG A 8 -1.93 11.15 0.80
N ARG A 9 -2.50 11.26 2.00
CA ARG A 9 -2.77 10.12 2.88
C ARG A 9 -4.17 9.57 2.63
N VAL A 10 -4.27 8.25 2.52
CA VAL A 10 -5.51 7.46 2.56
C VAL A 10 -5.39 6.37 3.63
N HIS A 11 -6.48 5.67 3.93
CA HIS A 11 -6.49 4.56 4.90
C HIS A 11 -7.37 3.42 4.41
N PHE A 12 -7.15 2.23 4.94
CA PHE A 12 -8.01 1.07 4.76
C PHE A 12 -7.87 0.11 5.96
N SER A 13 -8.92 -0.65 6.24
CA SER A 13 -8.92 -1.67 7.30
C SER A 13 -8.88 -3.05 6.67
N ALA A 14 -7.87 -3.86 7.00
CA ALA A 14 -7.75 -5.21 6.44
C ALA A 14 -7.25 -6.24 7.45
N ALA A 15 -7.65 -7.50 7.24
CA ALA A 15 -7.17 -8.65 7.98
C ALA A 15 -6.12 -9.43 7.17
N HIS A 16 -5.14 -10.03 7.85
CA HIS A 16 -4.12 -10.87 7.22
C HIS A 16 -3.46 -11.85 8.21
N ARG A 17 -2.65 -12.77 7.66
CA ARG A 17 -1.78 -13.70 8.39
C ARG A 17 -0.50 -13.83 7.60
N LEU A 18 0.61 -13.77 8.31
CA LEU A 18 1.90 -14.11 7.76
C LEU A 18 2.11 -15.61 7.89
N SER A 19 2.12 -16.30 6.75
CA SER A 19 2.37 -17.73 6.68
C SER A 19 3.01 -18.06 5.34
N ASN A 20 4.09 -18.81 5.38
CA ASN A 20 4.71 -19.41 4.21
C ASN A 20 4.19 -20.84 4.06
N PRO A 21 3.52 -21.20 2.94
CA PRO A 21 2.95 -22.54 2.75
C PRO A 21 4.01 -23.64 2.63
N LYS A 22 5.29 -23.29 2.46
CA LYS A 22 6.40 -24.25 2.45
C LYS A 22 6.89 -24.63 3.84
N PHE A 23 6.46 -23.91 4.87
CA PHE A 23 6.85 -24.12 6.26
C PHE A 23 5.73 -24.80 7.02
N SER A 24 6.09 -25.61 8.01
CA SER A 24 5.16 -26.13 9.02
C SER A 24 4.58 -24.99 9.88
N ASP A 25 3.49 -25.26 10.59
CA ASP A 25 2.89 -24.26 11.49
C ASP A 25 3.89 -23.82 12.59
N ALA A 26 4.70 -24.74 13.11
CA ALA A 26 5.71 -24.43 14.13
C ALA A 26 6.85 -23.54 13.59
N GLU A 27 7.25 -23.75 12.33
CA GLU A 27 8.24 -22.88 11.67
C GLU A 27 7.67 -21.49 11.40
N ASN A 28 6.41 -21.40 10.96
CA ASN A 28 5.72 -20.13 10.79
C ASN A 28 5.52 -19.40 12.12
N GLU A 29 5.17 -20.10 13.20
CA GLU A 29 5.04 -19.52 14.53
C GLU A 29 6.40 -19.02 15.05
N THR A 30 7.47 -19.77 14.83
CA THR A 30 8.82 -19.35 15.20
C THR A 30 9.27 -18.10 14.44
N LEU A 31 8.94 -18.00 13.15
CA LEU A 31 9.37 -16.90 12.29
C LEU A 31 8.51 -15.64 12.45
N TYR A 32 7.18 -15.79 12.40
CA TYR A 32 6.23 -14.67 12.35
C TYR A 32 5.52 -14.41 13.68
N GLY A 33 5.65 -15.31 14.67
CA GLY A 33 5.03 -15.16 15.98
C GLY A 33 3.51 -14.98 15.89
N LEU A 34 2.99 -14.01 16.65
CA LEU A 34 1.56 -13.69 16.70
C LEU A 34 0.96 -13.35 15.32
N CYS A 35 1.77 -12.87 14.37
CA CYS A 35 1.30 -12.56 13.02
C CYS A 35 0.95 -13.82 12.19
N SER A 36 1.37 -15.01 12.65
CA SER A 36 1.00 -16.31 12.05
C SER A 36 -0.25 -16.94 12.64
N ASN A 37 -1.02 -16.23 13.48
CA ASN A 37 -2.24 -16.75 14.10
C ASN A 37 -3.18 -17.38 13.05
N ALA A 38 -3.62 -18.62 13.31
CA ALA A 38 -4.50 -19.38 12.43
C ALA A 38 -5.86 -18.68 12.16
N ASN A 39 -6.30 -17.84 13.10
CA ASN A 39 -7.53 -17.05 12.99
C ASN A 39 -7.27 -15.59 12.56
N TRP A 40 -6.14 -15.34 11.90
CA TRP A 40 -5.76 -14.04 11.37
C TRP A 40 -5.59 -12.95 12.46
N HIS A 41 -5.26 -11.77 12.02
CA HIS A 41 -5.34 -10.51 12.76
C HIS A 41 -5.57 -9.38 11.74
N GLY A 42 -5.60 -8.12 12.15
CA GLY A 42 -5.80 -7.04 11.20
C GLY A 42 -5.32 -5.69 11.72
N HIS A 43 -5.30 -4.73 10.81
CA HIS A 43 -4.79 -3.39 11.04
C HIS A 43 -5.65 -2.33 10.35
N ASN A 44 -5.55 -1.12 10.87
CA ASN A 44 -5.99 0.09 10.19
C ASN A 44 -4.76 0.69 9.52
N TYR A 45 -4.56 0.35 8.25
CA TYR A 45 -3.42 0.80 7.48
C TYR A 45 -3.58 2.26 7.09
N GLU A 46 -2.49 3.02 7.11
CA GLU A 46 -2.42 4.33 6.45
C GLU A 46 -1.43 4.27 5.29
N LEU A 47 -1.80 4.80 4.13
CA LEU A 47 -0.95 4.85 2.95
C LEU A 47 -0.69 6.31 2.56
N ASP A 48 0.58 6.72 2.64
CA ASP A 48 1.05 7.98 2.09
C ASP A 48 1.46 7.78 0.64
N VAL A 49 0.75 8.44 -0.28
CA VAL A 49 1.06 8.45 -1.71
C VAL A 49 1.74 9.76 -2.07
N THR A 50 3.02 9.72 -2.42
CA THR A 50 3.78 10.90 -2.86
C THR A 50 3.99 10.87 -4.37
N VAL A 51 3.51 11.93 -5.04
CA VAL A 51 3.80 12.21 -6.45
C VAL A 51 4.73 13.41 -6.59
N GLU A 52 5.48 13.47 -7.69
CA GLU A 52 6.39 14.56 -8.02
C GLU A 52 6.13 15.07 -9.44
N GLY A 53 6.19 16.39 -9.61
CA GLY A 53 6.08 17.04 -10.91
C GLY A 53 6.35 18.54 -10.84
N GLU A 54 6.25 19.21 -11.98
CA GLU A 54 6.32 20.67 -12.05
C GLU A 54 4.98 21.29 -11.67
N ILE A 55 5.02 22.47 -11.03
CA ILE A 55 3.80 23.24 -10.78
C ILE A 55 3.27 23.77 -12.11
N ASP A 56 2.05 23.38 -12.46
CA ASP A 56 1.34 23.92 -13.61
C ASP A 56 1.06 25.43 -13.39
N PRO A 57 1.42 26.32 -14.34
CA PRO A 57 1.33 27.76 -14.15
C PRO A 57 -0.10 28.31 -14.17
N GLU A 58 -1.07 27.57 -14.71
CA GLU A 58 -2.46 28.00 -14.80
C GLU A 58 -3.27 27.57 -13.57
N THR A 59 -3.03 26.34 -13.10
CA THR A 59 -3.78 25.71 -12.00
C THR A 59 -3.06 25.80 -10.66
N GLY A 60 -1.72 25.88 -10.66
CA GLY A 60 -0.89 25.88 -9.45
C GLY A 60 -0.69 24.50 -8.82
N TYR A 61 -1.05 23.41 -9.51
CA TYR A 61 -0.94 22.04 -8.99
C TYR A 61 0.12 21.22 -9.73
N VAL A 62 0.65 20.20 -9.06
CA VAL A 62 1.30 19.08 -9.75
C VAL A 62 0.24 18.09 -10.25
N LEU A 63 -0.65 17.70 -9.34
CA LEU A 63 -1.82 16.88 -9.60
C LEU A 63 -2.89 17.29 -8.58
N ASP A 64 -4.15 17.35 -9.00
CA ASP A 64 -5.27 17.59 -8.09
C ASP A 64 -5.31 16.49 -7.00
N LEU A 65 -5.29 16.89 -5.73
CA LEU A 65 -5.32 15.97 -4.58
C LEU A 65 -6.60 15.11 -4.53
N LYS A 66 -7.74 15.62 -5.01
CA LYS A 66 -8.98 14.86 -5.16
C LYS A 66 -8.79 13.78 -6.22
N ARG A 67 -8.17 14.12 -7.35
CA ARG A 67 -7.90 13.14 -8.41
C ARG A 67 -6.92 12.07 -7.96
N LEU A 68 -5.85 12.45 -7.24
CA LEU A 68 -4.90 11.49 -6.66
C LEU A 68 -5.58 10.54 -5.68
N ARG A 69 -6.50 11.04 -4.84
CA ARG A 69 -7.31 10.19 -3.96
C ARG A 69 -8.16 9.21 -4.76
N GLU A 70 -8.92 9.68 -5.75
CA GLU A 70 -9.81 8.83 -6.58
C GLU A 70 -9.02 7.71 -7.27
N ILE A 71 -7.89 8.04 -7.90
CA ILE A 71 -7.01 7.05 -8.54
C ILE A 71 -6.51 6.03 -7.52
N THR A 72 -6.08 6.48 -6.34
CA THR A 72 -5.60 5.58 -5.28
C THR A 72 -6.72 4.67 -4.78
N GLU A 73 -7.93 5.20 -4.65
CA GLU A 73 -9.10 4.44 -4.21
C GLU A 73 -9.49 3.36 -5.22
N GLU A 74 -9.71 3.76 -6.47
CA GLU A 74 -10.12 2.87 -7.57
C GLU A 74 -9.06 1.79 -7.88
N ALA A 75 -7.77 2.15 -7.88
CA ALA A 75 -6.71 1.23 -8.26
C ALA A 75 -6.35 0.23 -7.15
N VAL A 76 -6.56 0.61 -5.88
CA VAL A 76 -5.99 -0.10 -4.72
C VAL A 76 -6.97 -0.22 -3.55
N ILE A 77 -7.48 0.89 -3.00
CA ILE A 77 -8.18 0.84 -1.71
C ILE A 77 -9.50 0.06 -1.78
N ASP A 78 -10.24 0.16 -2.88
CA ASP A 78 -11.52 -0.55 -3.04
C ASP A 78 -11.34 -2.09 -3.02
N ASP A 79 -10.17 -2.58 -3.43
CA ASP A 79 -9.80 -4.00 -3.35
C ASP A 79 -9.32 -4.40 -1.94
N LEU A 80 -8.90 -3.46 -1.09
CA LEU A 80 -8.27 -3.73 0.21
C LEU A 80 -9.16 -3.45 1.42
N ASP A 81 -10.05 -2.46 1.33
CA ASP A 81 -10.80 -1.98 2.48
C ASP A 81 -11.89 -2.95 2.93
N HIS A 82 -11.90 -3.24 4.23
CA HIS A 82 -12.75 -4.25 4.86
C HIS A 82 -12.64 -5.62 4.16
N ARG A 83 -11.41 -6.05 3.87
CA ARG A 83 -11.09 -7.34 3.23
C ARG A 83 -10.06 -8.16 4.03
N ASN A 84 -10.01 -9.45 3.75
CA ASN A 84 -8.90 -10.31 4.12
C ASN A 84 -7.88 -10.37 2.97
N LEU A 85 -6.67 -9.86 3.20
CA LEU A 85 -5.60 -9.77 2.18
C LEU A 85 -5.19 -11.11 1.59
N ASN A 86 -5.35 -12.20 2.36
CA ASN A 86 -4.97 -13.54 1.93
C ASN A 86 -6.06 -14.26 1.14
N LEU A 87 -7.32 -13.79 1.20
CA LEU A 87 -8.48 -14.52 0.67
C LEU A 87 -9.25 -13.74 -0.39
N ASP A 88 -9.36 -12.42 -0.23
CA ASP A 88 -10.30 -11.59 -0.99
C ASP A 88 -9.60 -10.74 -2.06
N VAL A 89 -8.26 -10.70 -2.06
CA VAL A 89 -7.45 -9.79 -2.88
C VAL A 89 -6.64 -10.59 -3.90
N ASN A 90 -7.23 -10.84 -5.07
CA ASN A 90 -6.66 -11.75 -6.08
C ASN A 90 -5.22 -11.40 -6.51
N TRP A 91 -4.83 -10.12 -6.52
CA TRP A 91 -3.48 -9.71 -6.89
C TRP A 91 -2.44 -9.91 -5.77
N LEU A 92 -2.87 -10.38 -4.60
CA LEU A 92 -2.02 -10.87 -3.51
C LEU A 92 -1.99 -12.40 -3.45
N ASP A 93 -2.59 -13.11 -4.39
CA ASP A 93 -2.57 -14.58 -4.40
C ASP A 93 -1.13 -15.12 -4.42
N GLY A 94 -0.81 -15.97 -3.44
CA GLY A 94 0.54 -16.53 -3.26
C GLY A 94 1.58 -15.55 -2.71
N VAL A 95 1.19 -14.32 -2.40
CA VAL A 95 2.04 -13.31 -1.75
C VAL A 95 1.87 -13.41 -0.23
N ILE A 96 2.98 -13.41 0.51
CA ILE A 96 2.93 -13.26 1.97
C ILE A 96 2.64 -11.79 2.26
N PRO A 97 1.51 -11.41 2.87
CA PRO A 97 1.06 -10.02 2.97
C PRO A 97 1.77 -9.27 4.11
N SER A 98 3.10 -9.33 4.15
CA SER A 98 3.89 -8.42 4.98
C SER A 98 3.76 -7.00 4.45
N THR A 99 4.01 -6.01 5.29
CA THR A 99 3.93 -4.59 4.91
C THR A 99 4.87 -4.27 3.74
N GLU A 100 6.02 -4.92 3.66
CA GLU A 100 6.99 -4.81 2.55
C GLU A 100 6.42 -5.33 1.22
N ASN A 101 5.88 -6.55 1.20
CA ASN A 101 5.29 -7.09 -0.03
C ASN A 101 4.04 -6.31 -0.44
N LEU A 102 3.25 -5.88 0.55
CA LEU A 102 2.03 -5.13 0.31
C LEU A 102 2.32 -3.77 -0.33
N VAL A 103 3.31 -3.01 0.17
CA VAL A 103 3.64 -1.70 -0.43
C VAL A 103 4.19 -1.83 -1.86
N VAL A 104 4.94 -2.90 -2.16
CA VAL A 104 5.42 -3.19 -3.52
C VAL A 104 4.26 -3.58 -4.44
N ALA A 105 3.33 -4.41 -3.97
CA ALA A 105 2.16 -4.80 -4.75
C ALA A 105 1.24 -3.59 -5.03
N ILE A 106 1.04 -2.72 -4.04
CA ILE A 106 0.34 -1.44 -4.20
C ILE A 106 1.05 -0.56 -5.23
N TRP A 107 2.37 -0.43 -5.16
CA TRP A 107 3.15 0.34 -6.13
C TRP A 107 2.93 -0.13 -7.57
N ASN A 108 3.00 -1.44 -7.80
CA ASN A 108 2.83 -2.02 -9.13
C ASN A 108 1.46 -1.73 -9.74
N ARG A 109 0.43 -1.60 -8.90
CA ARG A 109 -0.93 -1.23 -9.35
C ARG A 109 -1.10 0.27 -9.52
N LEU A 110 -0.52 1.08 -8.63
CA LEU A 110 -0.76 2.52 -8.62
C LEU A 110 0.13 3.28 -9.61
N SER A 111 1.39 2.86 -9.77
CA SER A 111 2.36 3.58 -10.61
C SER A 111 1.91 3.78 -12.07
N PRO A 112 1.25 2.81 -12.74
CA PRO A 112 0.74 2.99 -14.11
C PRO A 112 -0.44 3.97 -14.21
N GLU A 113 -1.14 4.21 -13.11
CA GLU A 113 -2.39 4.99 -13.08
C GLU A 113 -2.19 6.48 -12.78
N ILE A 114 -0.97 6.91 -12.42
CA ILE A 114 -0.68 8.32 -12.10
C ILE A 114 -0.53 9.15 -13.38
N PRO A 115 -1.45 10.10 -13.67
CA PRO A 115 -1.33 11.01 -14.80
C PRO A 115 -0.42 12.20 -14.47
N ASP A 116 0.23 12.75 -15.50
CA ASP A 116 0.90 14.06 -15.48
C ASP A 116 1.92 14.29 -14.33
N GLY A 117 2.47 13.21 -13.80
CA GLY A 117 3.44 13.22 -12.72
C GLY A 117 4.12 11.86 -12.60
N ARG A 118 4.94 11.69 -11.57
CA ARG A 118 5.57 10.41 -11.26
C ARG A 118 5.24 10.01 -9.84
N LEU A 119 4.77 8.77 -9.64
CA LEU A 119 4.79 8.16 -8.32
C LEU A 119 6.24 8.05 -7.88
N VAL A 120 6.59 8.66 -6.74
CA VAL A 120 7.99 8.70 -6.28
C VAL A 120 8.21 8.03 -4.93
N ARG A 121 7.15 7.88 -4.15
CA ARG A 121 7.23 7.25 -2.84
C ARG A 121 5.85 6.80 -2.36
N LEU A 122 5.81 5.59 -1.84
CA LEU A 122 4.75 5.10 -0.96
C LEU A 122 5.31 4.90 0.44
N VAL A 123 4.55 5.28 1.47
CA VAL A 123 4.80 4.85 2.85
C VAL A 123 3.54 4.16 3.36
N LEU A 124 3.63 2.87 3.61
CA LEU A 124 2.54 2.09 4.18
C LEU A 124 2.78 1.90 5.67
N TRP A 125 1.88 2.43 6.47
CA TRP A 125 1.86 2.29 7.92
C TRP A 125 0.94 1.14 8.29
N GLU A 126 1.51 0.06 8.82
CA GLU A 126 0.73 -1.05 9.39
C GLU A 126 0.20 -0.67 10.77
N THR A 127 1.01 0.04 11.55
CA THR A 127 0.61 0.64 12.82
C THR A 127 1.25 2.02 12.94
N PRO A 128 0.87 2.86 13.92
CA PRO A 128 1.55 4.14 14.15
C PRO A 128 3.06 4.04 14.46
N ARG A 129 3.58 2.83 14.67
CA ARG A 129 4.98 2.56 15.01
C ARG A 129 5.74 1.78 13.94
N ASN A 130 5.03 1.18 12.99
CA ASN A 130 5.61 0.32 11.95
C ASN A 130 5.18 0.83 10.58
N SER A 131 6.15 1.19 9.75
CA SER A 131 5.90 1.57 8.37
C SER A 131 7.01 1.09 7.45
N VAL A 132 6.66 0.93 6.18
CA VAL A 132 7.60 0.58 5.12
C VAL A 132 7.50 1.62 4.02
N GLU A 133 8.64 2.10 3.57
CA GLU A 133 8.78 3.02 2.44
C GLU A 133 9.20 2.24 1.19
N TYR A 134 8.59 2.56 0.06
CA TYR A 134 9.01 2.07 -1.26
C TYR A 134 9.04 3.18 -2.30
N THR A 135 10.11 3.24 -3.08
CA THR A 135 10.40 4.30 -4.06
C THR A 135 10.51 3.79 -5.50
N GLY A 136 10.17 2.51 -5.75
CA GLY A 136 10.21 1.90 -7.07
C GLY A 136 11.58 1.34 -7.49
N GLU A 137 12.47 1.08 -6.53
CA GLU A 137 13.79 0.45 -6.73
C GLU A 137 13.75 -1.09 -6.64
#